data_AF-A0A1C5VF37-F1
#
_entry.id   AF-A0A1C5VF37-F1
#
_cell.length_a   1.000
_cell.length_b   1.000
_cell.length_c   1.000
_cell.angle_alpha   90.00
_cell.angle_beta   90.00
_cell.angle_gamma   90.00
#
_symmetry.space_group_name_H-M   'P 1'
#
loop_
_entity.id
_entity.type
_entity.pdbx_description
1 polymer ?
#
loop_
_entity_poly.entity_id
_entity_poly.type
_entity_poly.pdbx_seq_one_letter_code
_entity_poly.pdbx_strand_id
1 'polypeptide(L)'
;MRKKELFLTLLIGCLCLGGCSQAVQSQETNKMSYAELEQKYEKLLKENEELKNEKKNEYGIVSGTITYLDTEADTGAVVVLIPSDGSVENEDIKIQPGYLINSVENIKGLNMGKVSGNGDFNINHVAEGEYLAFIVSNNTSAEAWFESEENYYKEIAENFNGILSDSSASNLSEAVAFYKYHIATVTVYAEETTTINYDFGMSYTQV
;
A
#
# COMPACT_ATOMS: atom_id res chain seq x y z
N MET A 1 0.34 5.95 -46.89
CA MET A 1 0.83 4.91 -45.96
C MET A 1 0.09 3.61 -46.26
N ARG A 2 0.79 2.56 -46.69
CA ARG A 2 0.14 1.28 -47.05
C ARG A 2 -0.20 0.54 -45.75
N LYS A 3 -1.38 -0.06 -45.64
CA LYS A 3 -1.85 -0.79 -44.43
C LYS A 3 -0.79 -1.71 -43.80
N LYS A 4 0.07 -2.32 -44.62
CA LYS A 4 1.20 -3.16 -44.18
C LYS A 4 2.25 -2.40 -43.34
N GLU A 5 2.57 -1.17 -43.70
CA GLU A 5 3.55 -0.34 -42.96
C GLU A 5 3.02 0.06 -41.58
N LEU A 6 1.72 0.36 -41.49
CA LEU A 6 1.07 0.68 -40.23
C LEU A 6 1.07 -0.54 -39.28
N PHE A 7 0.75 -1.73 -39.81
CA PHE A 7 0.75 -2.99 -39.07
C PHE A 7 2.14 -3.38 -38.58
N LEU A 8 3.15 -3.24 -39.43
CA LEU A 8 4.55 -3.53 -39.07
C LEU A 8 5.04 -2.62 -37.95
N THR A 9 4.66 -1.34 -37.97
CA THR A 9 5.03 -0.36 -36.94
C THR A 9 4.42 -0.73 -35.57
N LEU A 10 3.14 -1.14 -35.56
CA LEU A 10 2.45 -1.61 -34.35
C LEU A 10 3.10 -2.88 -33.78
N LEU A 11 3.46 -3.84 -34.64
CA LEU A 11 4.03 -5.12 -34.24
C LEU A 11 5.45 -4.98 -33.67
N ILE A 12 6.27 -4.09 -34.26
CA ILE A 12 7.62 -3.77 -33.74
C ILE A 12 7.51 -3.09 -32.37
N GLY A 13 6.55 -2.19 -32.19
CA GLY A 13 6.27 -1.55 -30.89
C GLY A 13 5.96 -2.56 -29.78
N CYS A 14 5.17 -3.61 -30.07
CA CYS A 14 4.87 -4.67 -29.10
C CYS A 14 6.06 -5.58 -28.77
N LEU A 15 6.97 -5.82 -29.73
CA LEU A 15 8.12 -6.71 -29.56
C LEU A 15 9.27 -6.08 -28.75
N CYS A 16 9.34 -4.75 -28.65
CA CYS A 16 10.40 -4.04 -27.93
C CYS A 16 10.40 -4.22 -26.39
N LEU A 17 9.40 -4.90 -25.82
CA LEU A 17 9.28 -5.14 -24.37
C LEU A 17 9.99 -6.42 -23.88
N GLY A 18 10.37 -7.34 -24.78
CA GLY A 18 11.14 -8.54 -24.45
C GLY A 18 12.57 -8.42 -24.94
N GLY A 19 13.56 -8.43 -24.03
CA GLY A 19 14.99 -8.11 -24.24
C GLY A 19 15.80 -8.97 -25.22
N CYS A 20 15.31 -9.20 -26.45
CA CYS A 20 16.07 -9.77 -27.56
C CYS A 20 16.46 -8.68 -28.57
N SER A 21 17.60 -8.85 -29.25
CA SER A 21 18.18 -7.86 -30.16
C SER A 21 17.20 -7.39 -31.25
N GLN A 22 16.81 -6.11 -31.19
CA GLN A 22 15.81 -5.44 -32.06
C GLN A 22 16.11 -5.59 -33.57
N ALA A 23 17.40 -5.74 -33.92
CA ALA A 23 17.84 -5.86 -35.31
C ALA A 23 17.46 -7.21 -35.94
N VAL A 24 17.35 -8.30 -35.17
CA VAL A 24 17.06 -9.65 -35.69
C VAL A 24 15.56 -9.82 -35.92
N GLN A 25 14.74 -9.38 -34.96
CA GLN A 25 13.28 -9.49 -35.06
C GLN A 25 12.67 -8.58 -36.13
N SER A 26 13.27 -7.41 -36.39
CA SER A 26 12.83 -6.47 -37.44
C SER A 26 13.15 -6.94 -38.86
N GLN A 27 14.20 -7.75 -39.05
CA GLN A 27 14.53 -8.34 -40.35
C GLN A 27 13.63 -9.53 -40.71
N GLU A 28 13.26 -10.36 -39.74
CA GLU A 28 12.34 -11.48 -39.97
C GLU A 28 10.91 -11.01 -40.21
N THR A 29 10.44 -10.01 -39.46
CA THR A 29 9.08 -9.45 -39.62
C THR A 29 8.89 -8.71 -40.95
N ASN A 30 9.95 -8.10 -41.50
CA ASN A 30 9.90 -7.47 -42.82
C ASN A 30 9.73 -8.47 -43.98
N LYS A 31 10.13 -9.73 -43.79
CA LYS A 31 10.00 -10.80 -44.80
C LYS A 31 8.63 -11.49 -44.78
N MET A 32 7.81 -11.24 -43.76
CA MET A 32 6.50 -11.85 -43.62
C MET A 32 5.47 -11.26 -44.61
N SER A 33 4.60 -12.13 -45.10
CA SER A 33 3.37 -11.76 -45.79
C SER A 33 2.40 -11.09 -44.81
N TYR A 34 1.38 -10.41 -45.36
CA TYR A 34 0.38 -9.74 -44.52
C TYR A 34 -0.42 -10.74 -43.66
N ALA A 35 -0.76 -11.90 -44.21
CA ALA A 35 -1.49 -12.95 -43.49
C ALA A 35 -0.68 -13.52 -42.31
N GLU A 36 0.64 -13.68 -42.47
CA GLU A 36 1.52 -14.14 -41.40
C GLU A 36 1.66 -13.07 -40.29
N LEU A 37 1.66 -11.78 -40.65
CA LEU A 37 1.69 -10.68 -39.68
C LEU A 37 0.42 -10.62 -38.84
N GLU A 38 -0.74 -10.80 -39.48
CA GLU A 38 -2.05 -10.82 -38.81
C GLU A 38 -2.14 -11.98 -37.81
N GLN A 39 -1.73 -13.18 -38.21
CA GLN A 39 -1.67 -14.34 -37.30
C GLN A 39 -0.73 -14.12 -36.10
N LYS A 40 0.42 -13.49 -36.33
CA LYS A 40 1.39 -13.20 -35.26
C LYS A 40 0.85 -12.14 -34.29
N TYR A 41 0.13 -11.14 -34.80
CA TYR A 41 -0.52 -10.12 -33.99
C TYR A 41 -1.61 -10.70 -33.08
N GLU A 42 -2.52 -11.51 -33.64
CA GLU A 42 -3.58 -12.17 -32.88
C GLU A 42 -3.03 -13.11 -31.80
N LYS A 43 -1.93 -13.83 -32.10
CA LYS A 43 -1.24 -14.66 -31.12
C LYS A 43 -0.67 -13.82 -29.96
N LEU A 44 -0.01 -12.71 -30.25
CA LEU A 44 0.55 -11.80 -29.22
C LEU A 44 -0.54 -11.12 -28.39
N LEU A 45 -1.68 -10.80 -28.99
CA LEU A 45 -2.84 -10.28 -28.25
C LEU A 45 -3.35 -11.32 -27.25
N LYS A 46 -3.53 -12.56 -27.71
CA LYS A 46 -4.00 -13.66 -26.86
C LYS A 46 -3.01 -13.98 -25.73
N GLU A 47 -1.71 -14.04 -26.03
CA GLU A 47 -0.66 -14.24 -25.01
C GLU A 47 -0.64 -13.08 -23.99
N ASN A 48 -0.88 -11.83 -24.41
CA ASN A 48 -1.00 -10.70 -23.47
C ASN A 48 -2.27 -10.77 -22.61
N GLU A 49 -3.39 -11.22 -23.16
CA GLU A 49 -4.63 -11.42 -22.39
C GLU A 49 -4.48 -12.57 -21.39
N GLU A 50 -3.82 -13.67 -21.78
CA GLU A 50 -3.48 -14.78 -20.91
C GLU A 50 -2.52 -14.34 -19.79
N LEU A 51 -1.46 -13.57 -20.09
CA LEU A 51 -0.55 -13.00 -19.08
C LEU A 51 -1.24 -12.01 -18.12
N LYS A 52 -2.20 -11.22 -18.62
CA LYS A 52 -3.02 -10.34 -17.76
C LYS A 52 -3.94 -11.13 -16.83
N ASN A 53 -4.47 -12.26 -17.31
CA ASN A 53 -5.35 -13.13 -16.53
C ASN A 53 -4.57 -14.08 -15.60
N GLU A 54 -3.30 -14.36 -15.88
CA GLU A 54 -2.37 -15.16 -15.06
C GLU A 54 -1.59 -14.35 -14.03
N LYS A 55 -1.73 -13.01 -14.00
CA LYS A 55 -1.34 -12.21 -12.83
C LYS A 55 -2.28 -12.57 -11.67
N LYS A 56 -2.01 -13.73 -11.07
CA LYS A 56 -2.50 -14.14 -9.77
C LYS A 56 -2.26 -12.93 -8.87
N ASN A 57 -3.26 -12.50 -8.09
CA ASN A 57 -3.01 -11.45 -7.12
C ASN A 57 -2.00 -12.02 -6.12
N GLU A 58 -0.73 -11.67 -6.31
CA GLU A 58 0.34 -12.07 -5.40
C GLU A 58 0.29 -11.10 -4.24
N TYR A 59 0.05 -11.65 -3.05
CA TYR A 59 -0.08 -10.89 -1.82
C TYR A 59 1.08 -11.24 -0.89
N GLY A 60 1.55 -10.26 -0.13
CA GLY A 60 2.48 -10.44 0.98
C GLY A 60 1.77 -10.52 2.34
N ILE A 61 2.59 -10.63 3.37
CA ILE A 61 2.21 -10.58 4.78
C ILE A 61 2.95 -9.41 5.43
N VAL A 62 2.28 -8.66 6.31
CA VAL A 62 2.93 -7.68 7.17
C VAL A 62 2.73 -8.08 8.63
N SER A 63 3.81 -8.23 9.37
CA SER A 63 3.77 -8.69 10.76
C SER A 63 4.86 -8.05 11.59
N GLY A 64 4.82 -8.22 12.90
CA GLY A 64 5.90 -7.78 13.77
C GLY A 64 5.42 -7.56 15.19
N THR A 65 6.21 -6.82 15.97
CA THR A 65 5.97 -6.60 17.40
C THR A 65 5.90 -5.13 17.75
N ILE A 66 4.83 -4.75 18.47
CA ILE A 66 4.64 -3.40 18.99
C ILE A 66 4.67 -3.46 20.52
N THR A 67 5.56 -2.67 21.10
CA THR A 67 5.80 -2.62 22.54
C THR A 67 5.75 -1.20 23.07
N TYR A 68 5.71 -1.08 24.40
CA TYR A 68 6.04 0.12 25.13
C TYR A 68 6.92 -0.27 26.33
N LEU A 69 7.67 0.68 26.89
CA LEU A 69 8.64 0.40 27.96
C LEU A 69 9.63 -0.74 27.61
N ASP A 70 10.19 -0.69 26.41
CA ASP A 70 11.15 -1.63 25.80
C ASP A 70 10.61 -3.04 25.50
N THR A 71 9.81 -3.62 26.39
CA THR A 71 9.44 -5.05 26.32
C THR A 71 7.99 -5.36 26.65
N GLU A 72 7.22 -4.39 27.15
CA GLU A 72 5.81 -4.63 27.46
C GLU A 72 5.00 -4.59 26.17
N ALA A 73 4.19 -5.62 25.94
CA ALA A 73 3.31 -5.69 24.78
C ALA A 73 2.34 -4.49 24.78
N ASP A 74 2.29 -3.73 23.69
CA ASP A 74 1.29 -2.68 23.51
C ASP A 74 -0.03 -3.30 23.04
N THR A 75 -0.60 -4.15 23.90
CA THR A 75 -1.81 -4.92 23.57
C THR A 75 -2.94 -4.00 23.18
N GLY A 76 -3.51 -4.25 22.02
CA GLY A 76 -4.61 -3.47 21.47
C GLY A 76 -4.18 -2.28 20.62
N ALA A 77 -2.88 -1.97 20.51
CA ALA A 77 -2.37 -1.05 19.50
C ALA A 77 -2.80 -1.48 18.09
N VAL A 78 -2.90 -0.52 17.18
CA VAL A 78 -3.41 -0.74 15.82
C VAL A 78 -2.38 -0.33 14.80
N VAL A 79 -2.20 -1.19 13.79
CA VAL A 79 -1.36 -0.95 12.62
C VAL A 79 -2.27 -0.80 11.41
N VAL A 80 -2.17 0.33 10.71
CA VAL A 80 -2.92 0.63 9.49
C VAL A 80 -1.91 0.77 8.35
N LEU A 81 -2.13 0.04 7.26
CA LEU A 81 -1.35 0.15 6.04
C LEU A 81 -2.15 0.97 5.03
N ILE A 82 -1.62 2.14 4.70
CA ILE A 82 -2.22 3.09 3.76
C ILE A 82 -1.39 3.07 2.48
N PRO A 83 -1.94 2.66 1.32
CA PRO A 83 -1.22 2.69 0.06
C PRO A 83 -0.68 4.08 -0.25
N SER A 84 0.61 4.21 -0.54
CA SER A 84 1.24 5.52 -0.79
C SER A 84 1.03 6.05 -2.20
N ASP A 85 0.41 5.25 -3.07
CA ASP A 85 0.18 5.56 -4.49
C ASP A 85 -1.07 6.42 -4.74
N GLY A 86 -1.77 6.83 -3.68
CA GLY A 86 -3.00 7.63 -3.77
C GLY A 86 -4.23 6.83 -4.22
N SER A 87 -4.14 5.50 -4.32
CA SER A 87 -5.27 4.65 -4.72
C SER A 87 -6.50 4.77 -3.80
N VAL A 88 -6.30 5.26 -2.58
CA VAL A 88 -7.33 5.49 -1.56
C VAL A 88 -7.71 6.96 -1.37
N GLU A 89 -7.21 7.89 -2.20
CA GLU A 89 -7.45 9.34 -2.06
C GLU A 89 -8.94 9.69 -2.04
N ASN A 90 -9.74 8.97 -2.85
CA ASN A 90 -11.18 9.18 -3.00
C ASN A 90 -12.03 8.33 -2.04
N GLU A 91 -11.43 7.51 -1.19
CA GLU A 91 -12.18 6.73 -0.21
C GLU A 91 -12.60 7.62 0.97
N ASP A 92 -13.87 7.51 1.36
CA ASP A 92 -14.46 8.28 2.47
C ASP A 92 -14.20 7.54 3.79
N ILE A 93 -13.07 7.87 4.43
CA ILE A 93 -12.66 7.27 5.70
C ILE A 93 -13.39 8.02 6.81
N LYS A 94 -14.34 7.35 7.45
CA LYS A 94 -15.12 7.87 8.58
C LYS A 94 -14.94 6.97 9.79
N ILE A 95 -14.11 7.43 10.71
CA ILE A 95 -13.88 6.77 11.99
C ILE A 95 -14.25 7.79 13.07
N GLN A 96 -15.00 7.37 14.09
CA GLN A 96 -15.30 8.25 15.21
C GLN A 96 -14.01 8.57 16.00
N PRO A 97 -13.89 9.78 16.59
CA PRO A 97 -12.75 10.11 17.43
C PRO A 97 -12.51 9.06 18.53
N GLY A 98 -11.26 8.59 18.67
CA GLY A 98 -10.88 7.54 19.61
C GLY A 98 -11.36 6.12 19.29
N TYR A 99 -12.03 5.88 18.15
CA TYR A 99 -12.49 4.53 17.79
C TYR A 99 -11.42 3.67 17.12
N LEU A 100 -10.32 4.24 16.63
CA LEU A 100 -9.29 3.48 15.91
C LEU A 100 -8.72 2.33 16.77
N ILE A 101 -8.49 2.59 18.06
CA ILE A 101 -8.02 1.59 19.02
C ILE A 101 -9.15 0.63 19.47
N ASN A 102 -10.39 1.12 19.52
CA ASN A 102 -11.54 0.39 20.02
C ASN A 102 -12.18 -0.56 18.99
N SER A 103 -11.91 -0.36 17.70
CA SER A 103 -12.43 -1.22 16.63
C SER A 103 -11.45 -1.32 15.46
N VAL A 104 -11.22 -2.54 14.99
CA VAL A 104 -10.64 -2.77 13.67
C VAL A 104 -11.81 -2.87 12.70
N GLU A 105 -12.40 -1.72 12.35
CA GLU A 105 -13.35 -1.72 11.25
C GLU A 105 -12.59 -2.00 9.95
N ASN A 106 -13.15 -2.83 9.09
CA ASN A 106 -12.59 -3.02 7.77
C ASN A 106 -12.86 -1.75 6.95
N ILE A 107 -11.91 -0.82 6.97
CA ILE A 107 -11.97 0.40 6.18
C ILE A 107 -11.59 0.04 4.75
N LYS A 108 -12.51 0.28 3.82
CA LYS A 108 -12.31 -0.04 2.41
C LYS A 108 -11.01 0.60 1.90
N GLY A 109 -10.17 -0.22 1.29
CA GLY A 109 -8.88 0.19 0.73
C GLY A 109 -7.71 0.19 1.72
N LEU A 110 -7.96 0.03 3.03
CA LEU A 110 -6.91 -0.06 4.04
C LEU A 110 -6.77 -1.48 4.55
N ASN A 111 -5.53 -1.90 4.83
CA ASN A 111 -5.26 -3.14 5.54
C ASN A 111 -4.93 -2.80 6.99
N MET A 112 -5.51 -3.53 7.95
CA MET A 112 -5.38 -3.21 9.37
C MET A 112 -5.07 -4.45 10.19
N GLY A 113 -4.28 -4.27 11.25
CA GLY A 113 -3.94 -5.29 12.22
C GLY A 113 -4.04 -4.74 13.64
N LYS A 114 -4.41 -5.59 14.59
CA LYS A 114 -4.42 -5.26 16.02
C LYS A 114 -3.40 -6.11 16.74
N VAL A 115 -2.68 -5.46 17.64
CA VAL A 115 -1.62 -6.06 18.44
C VAL A 115 -2.22 -6.95 19.52
N SER A 116 -1.71 -8.18 19.61
CA SER A 116 -2.18 -9.23 20.50
C SER A 116 -1.70 -9.02 21.95
N GLY A 117 -2.14 -9.90 22.85
CA GLY A 117 -1.66 -9.96 24.24
C GLY A 117 -0.14 -10.19 24.39
N ASN A 118 0.52 -10.72 23.35
CA ASN A 118 1.97 -10.95 23.37
C ASN A 118 2.76 -9.86 22.62
N GLY A 119 2.10 -8.80 22.16
CA GLY A 119 2.74 -7.69 21.45
C GLY A 119 2.92 -7.92 19.95
N ASP A 120 2.53 -9.09 19.43
CA ASP A 120 2.59 -9.39 18.00
C ASP A 120 1.33 -8.96 17.23
N PHE A 121 1.49 -8.65 15.94
CA PHE A 121 0.38 -8.47 15.01
C PHE A 121 0.67 -9.16 13.67
N ASN A 122 -0.41 -9.44 12.91
CA ASN A 122 -0.31 -10.02 11.59
C ASN A 122 -1.43 -9.50 10.66
N ILE A 123 -1.05 -9.02 9.48
CA ILE A 123 -1.92 -8.55 8.40
C ILE A 123 -1.60 -9.39 7.16
N ASN A 124 -2.55 -10.25 6.77
CA ASN A 124 -2.39 -11.16 5.63
C ASN A 124 -3.04 -10.59 4.37
N HIS A 125 -2.64 -11.10 3.21
CA HIS A 125 -3.20 -10.74 1.91
C HIS A 125 -3.03 -9.25 1.56
N VAL A 126 -1.86 -8.68 1.87
CA VAL A 126 -1.53 -7.29 1.53
C VAL A 126 -0.98 -7.24 0.10
N ALA A 127 -1.53 -6.40 -0.76
CA ALA A 127 -1.06 -6.31 -2.15
C ALA A 127 0.38 -5.79 -2.19
N GLU A 128 1.16 -6.24 -3.18
CA GLU A 128 2.51 -5.70 -3.41
C GLU A 128 2.45 -4.18 -3.64
N GLY A 129 3.36 -3.43 -3.01
CA GLY A 129 3.41 -1.97 -3.15
C GLY A 129 4.07 -1.26 -1.98
N GLU A 130 4.12 0.06 -2.05
CA GLU A 130 4.63 0.93 -0.99
C GLU A 130 3.48 1.48 -0.13
N TYR A 131 3.64 1.43 1.19
CA TYR A 131 2.63 1.82 2.16
C TYR A 131 3.22 2.75 3.22
N LEU A 132 2.38 3.65 3.75
CA LEU A 132 2.58 4.24 5.05
C LEU A 132 1.99 3.29 6.10
N ALA A 133 2.85 2.71 6.92
CA ALA A 133 2.47 2.00 8.12
C ALA A 133 2.23 3.02 9.24
N PHE A 134 0.96 3.28 9.52
CA PHE A 134 0.50 4.15 10.59
C PHE A 134 0.15 3.31 11.82
N ILE A 135 0.93 3.45 12.87
CA ILE A 135 0.85 2.64 14.09
C ILE A 135 0.36 3.55 15.22
N VAL A 136 -0.69 3.15 15.92
CA VAL A 136 -1.24 3.90 17.06
C VAL A 136 -1.18 3.04 18.31
N SER A 137 -0.57 3.58 19.35
CA SER A 137 -0.42 2.94 20.65
C SER A 137 -1.76 2.83 21.37
N ASN A 138 -1.96 1.79 22.17
CA ASN A 138 -3.09 1.73 23.11
C ASN A 138 -2.67 2.10 24.54
N ASN A 139 -1.39 1.97 24.87
CA ASN A 139 -0.89 2.11 26.23
C ASN A 139 -0.06 3.38 26.46
N THR A 140 0.22 4.17 25.42
CA THR A 140 0.97 5.43 25.55
C THR A 140 0.20 6.63 25.00
N SER A 141 0.28 7.74 25.73
CA SER A 141 -0.31 9.02 25.36
C SER A 141 0.73 10.00 24.79
N ALA A 142 0.28 10.87 23.90
CA ALA A 142 1.09 11.94 23.32
C ALA A 142 0.94 13.24 24.13
N GLU A 143 2.05 13.79 24.63
CA GLU A 143 2.08 15.07 25.35
C GLU A 143 1.50 16.21 24.50
N ALA A 144 1.85 16.25 23.21
CA ALA A 144 1.40 17.26 22.26
C ALA A 144 -0.12 17.39 22.16
N TRP A 145 -0.88 16.29 22.36
CA TRP A 145 -2.35 16.34 22.38
C TRP A 145 -2.87 17.19 23.56
N PHE A 146 -2.23 17.10 24.73
CA PHE A 146 -2.60 17.88 25.91
C PHE A 146 -2.13 19.33 25.84
N GLU A 147 -1.08 19.62 25.06
CA GLU A 147 -0.63 20.99 24.80
C GLU A 147 -1.54 21.73 23.82
N SER A 148 -1.93 21.05 22.73
CA SER A 148 -2.85 21.58 21.72
C SER A 148 -3.46 20.45 20.88
N GLU A 149 -4.70 20.07 21.20
CA GLU A 149 -5.45 19.05 20.46
C GLU A 149 -5.55 19.37 18.95
N GLU A 150 -5.83 20.64 18.59
CA GLU A 150 -5.94 21.06 17.20
C GLU A 150 -4.63 20.89 16.43
N ASN A 151 -3.50 21.31 17.00
CA ASN A 151 -2.20 21.18 16.34
C ASN A 151 -1.80 19.71 16.22
N TYR A 152 -2.06 18.92 17.25
CA TYR A 152 -1.76 17.50 17.26
C TYR A 152 -2.45 16.74 16.11
N TYR A 153 -3.76 16.93 15.94
CA TYR A 153 -4.48 16.30 14.83
C TYR A 153 -4.03 16.84 13.47
N LYS A 154 -3.78 18.14 13.37
CA LYS A 154 -3.26 18.74 12.15
C LYS A 154 -1.92 18.15 11.73
N GLU A 155 -0.99 17.99 12.66
CA GLU A 155 0.33 17.39 12.40
C GLU A 155 0.19 15.94 11.92
N ILE A 156 -0.73 15.15 12.48
CA ILE A 156 -1.01 13.81 11.98
C ILE A 156 -1.53 13.86 10.55
N ALA A 157 -2.57 14.67 10.29
CA ALA A 157 -3.23 14.76 8.99
C ALA A 157 -2.27 15.17 7.87
N GLU A 158 -1.31 16.05 8.15
CA GLU A 158 -0.29 16.51 7.19
C GLU A 158 0.59 15.37 6.64
N ASN A 159 0.73 14.25 7.36
CA ASN A 159 1.48 13.08 6.88
C ASN A 159 0.77 12.35 5.72
N PHE A 160 -0.52 12.62 5.49
CA PHE A 160 -1.32 11.96 4.45
C PHE A 160 -1.62 12.86 3.25
N ASN A 161 -0.98 14.04 3.18
CA ASN A 161 -1.14 14.98 2.07
C ASN A 161 -0.81 14.31 0.72
N GLY A 162 -1.77 14.32 -0.21
CA GLY A 162 -1.63 13.71 -1.53
C GLY A 162 -1.79 12.18 -1.55
N ILE A 163 -2.13 11.56 -0.41
CA ILE A 163 -2.45 10.13 -0.29
C ILE A 163 -3.93 9.94 0.05
N LEU A 164 -4.43 10.74 0.99
CA LEU A 164 -5.84 10.79 1.39
C LEU A 164 -6.44 12.15 1.04
N SER A 165 -7.77 12.20 0.86
CA SER A 165 -8.47 13.48 0.87
C SER A 165 -8.34 14.18 2.23
N ASP A 166 -8.40 15.51 2.26
CA ASP A 166 -8.32 16.32 3.48
C ASP A 166 -9.31 15.85 4.56
N SER A 167 -10.53 15.49 4.16
CA SER A 167 -11.55 15.00 5.09
C SER A 167 -11.19 13.63 5.67
N SER A 168 -10.67 12.71 4.86
CA SER A 168 -10.26 11.38 5.30
C SER A 168 -9.02 11.46 6.20
N ALA A 169 -8.07 12.33 5.88
CA ALA A 169 -6.89 12.60 6.70
C ALA A 169 -7.29 13.19 8.07
N SER A 170 -8.20 14.18 8.09
CA SER A 170 -8.73 14.76 9.33
C SER A 170 -9.44 13.71 10.18
N ASN A 171 -10.36 12.94 9.60
CA ASN A 171 -11.09 11.89 10.32
C ASN A 171 -10.14 10.83 10.90
N LEU A 172 -9.13 10.40 10.13
CA LEU A 172 -8.13 9.45 10.60
C LEU A 172 -7.29 10.03 11.74
N SER A 173 -6.92 11.31 11.66
CA SER A 173 -6.17 12.00 12.71
C SER A 173 -6.94 12.10 14.03
N GLU A 174 -8.22 12.47 14.00
CA GLU A 174 -9.08 12.55 15.18
C GLU A 174 -9.35 11.17 15.79
N ALA A 175 -9.36 10.12 14.96
CA ALA A 175 -9.54 8.75 15.41
C ALA A 175 -8.39 8.25 16.31
N VAL A 176 -7.21 8.88 16.25
CA VAL A 176 -6.06 8.64 17.14
C VAL A 176 -6.33 9.08 18.56
N ALA A 177 -7.17 10.09 18.79
CA ALA A 177 -7.36 10.73 20.10
C ALA A 177 -6.02 11.13 20.74
N PHE A 178 -5.85 10.92 22.05
CA PHE A 178 -4.65 11.32 22.80
C PHE A 178 -3.49 10.31 22.74
N TYR A 179 -3.62 9.21 22.01
CA TYR A 179 -2.62 8.14 21.96
C TYR A 179 -1.40 8.52 21.13
N LYS A 180 -0.20 8.01 21.46
CA LYS A 180 0.96 8.19 20.56
C LYS A 180 0.77 7.44 19.25
N TYR A 181 1.41 7.96 18.21
CA TYR A 181 1.48 7.31 16.91
C TYR A 181 2.91 7.25 16.38
N HIS A 182 3.11 6.39 15.39
CA HIS A 182 4.33 6.28 14.60
C HIS A 182 3.96 6.07 13.13
N ILE A 183 4.75 6.64 12.22
CA ILE A 183 4.61 6.46 10.78
C ILE A 183 5.94 5.95 10.23
N ALA A 184 5.87 4.88 9.45
CA ALA A 184 7.00 4.35 8.70
C ALA A 184 6.58 4.02 7.26
N THR A 185 7.45 4.29 6.30
CA THR A 185 7.27 3.80 4.93
C THR A 185 7.73 2.35 4.86
N VAL A 186 6.92 1.48 4.27
CA VAL A 186 7.22 0.06 4.10
C VAL A 186 6.89 -0.40 2.68
N THR A 187 7.74 -1.25 2.11
CA THR A 187 7.47 -1.90 0.82
C THR A 187 7.07 -3.34 1.10
N VAL A 188 5.88 -3.72 0.65
CA VAL A 188 5.38 -5.09 0.71
C VAL A 188 5.71 -5.78 -0.59
N TYR A 189 6.41 -6.91 -0.49
CA TYR A 189 6.67 -7.80 -1.61
C TYR A 189 5.72 -9.00 -1.57
N ALA A 190 5.28 -9.42 -2.76
CA ALA A 190 4.48 -10.61 -2.96
C ALA A 190 5.13 -11.86 -2.35
N GLU A 191 4.34 -12.72 -1.70
CA GLU A 191 4.78 -13.99 -1.09
C GLU A 191 5.85 -13.88 0.02
N GLU A 192 6.19 -12.65 0.42
CA GLU A 192 7.15 -12.36 1.50
C GLU A 192 6.44 -11.82 2.75
N THR A 193 7.13 -11.96 3.88
CA THR A 193 6.75 -11.30 5.14
C THR A 193 7.58 -10.03 5.31
N THR A 194 6.91 -8.89 5.34
CA THR A 194 7.50 -7.61 5.74
C THR A 194 7.36 -7.45 7.25
N THR A 195 8.46 -7.15 7.94
CA THR A 195 8.49 -7.02 9.40
C THR A 195 8.51 -5.57 9.84
N ILE A 196 7.61 -5.17 10.74
CA ILE A 196 7.57 -3.83 11.35
C ILE A 196 7.58 -3.99 12.86
N ASN A 197 8.60 -3.45 13.52
CA ASN A 197 8.71 -3.43 14.97
C ASN A 197 8.80 -1.99 15.46
N TYR A 198 8.11 -1.67 16.55
CA TYR A 198 8.19 -0.34 17.13
C TYR A 198 7.95 -0.37 18.65
N ASP A 199 8.74 0.41 19.38
CA ASP A 199 8.56 0.64 20.82
C ASP A 199 8.13 2.10 21.06
N PHE A 200 7.01 2.30 21.74
CA PHE A 200 6.46 3.63 22.03
C PHE A 200 7.09 4.34 23.23
N GLY A 201 7.98 3.65 23.97
CA GLY A 201 8.63 4.15 25.17
C GLY A 201 7.65 4.45 26.30
N MET A 202 7.99 5.47 27.11
CA MET A 202 7.18 5.89 28.26
C MET A 202 5.93 6.66 27.85
N SER A 203 4.83 6.47 28.57
CA SER A 203 3.60 7.27 28.45
C SER A 203 3.74 8.60 29.21
N TYR A 204 2.99 9.63 28.79
CA TYR A 204 2.81 10.83 29.60
C TYR A 204 1.68 10.60 30.60
N THR A 205 2.01 10.43 31.88
CA THR A 205 1.03 10.44 32.96
C THR A 205 0.95 11.84 33.54
N GLN A 206 -0.23 12.48 33.47
CA GLN A 206 -0.51 13.63 34.34
C GLN A 206 -0.42 13.17 35.80
N VAL A 207 0.41 13.87 36.58
CA VAL A 207 0.43 13.79 38.05
C VAL A 207 -0.71 14.64 38.60
#